data_AF-A0A8S3CZ87-F1
#
_entry.id   AF-A0A8S3CZ87-F1
#
_cell.length_a   1.000
_cell.length_b   1.000
_cell.length_c   1.000
_cell.angle_alpha   90.00
_cell.angle_beta   90.00
_cell.angle_gamma   90.00
#
_symmetry.space_group_name_H-M   'P 1'
#
loop_
_entity.id
_entity.type
_entity.pdbx_description
1 polymer ?
#
loop_
_entity_poly.entity_id
_entity_poly.type
_entity_poly.pdbx_seq_one_letter_code
_entity_poly.pdbx_strand_id
1 'polypeptide(L)'
;CGRPQPKYRRSGLDLSIEWKEAPDENQERKTKLSAERVLSIFKAIPDQVCHLLGMDPRHARPDWMIITVLPVPPMCVRPSVLVFGTARSQDDLTYNLANILKANKTLREDEQRGAASHIFDEHLQYLQYHCATLIDNDMPGMPQSCHKSGRPLKSIKARLKGKEGRIRGNLMGKRVDFSGRTVITPDPNLAIDQVGVPRSIAQNLTIPEIVTPFNIEWLQELIRRNAAKYIIWDTGDRIDLRFHPKPSDLHLQCGYIVERHMMDDDLVVFNRQPTLHKMSMMSHRVKVLPWSTFRLNLSVTTPYNADFDGDEMNLHLPQSVESKAELSQLMMVPRLIITPQSNRPVMGIVQDTLTAVRKMTRRDVFIEKCDFMNLLMYLPSWDGHIPQAAILKPKPLWTGKQLFSLILPREVNCVRTHSQHPDEEDSGPNKWISPGDTKVLVENGRLLSGILCKKTLGTSAGSLLHIAFMECGHHIAGRLYYHIQLVVNNWLMLEGHSIGIADTIADQQTYDTIRSTIGKAKLEVNKVIERAHRDSLDPSPGNSL
;
A
#
# COMPACT_ATOMS: atom_id res chain seq x y z
N CYS A 1 12.37 55.31 -26.46
CA CYS A 1 13.70 55.93 -26.27
C CYS A 1 14.76 55.01 -26.89
N GLY A 2 15.85 55.55 -27.43
CA GLY A 2 16.95 54.77 -28.04
C GLY A 2 18.14 54.51 -27.11
N ARG A 3 17.92 54.49 -25.78
CA ARG A 3 19.02 54.31 -24.82
C ARG A 3 19.54 52.86 -24.87
N PRO A 4 20.85 52.63 -24.71
CA PRO A 4 21.41 51.29 -24.66
C PRO A 4 20.82 50.50 -23.48
N GLN A 5 20.76 49.18 -23.59
CA GLN A 5 20.31 48.32 -22.49
C GLN A 5 21.53 47.87 -21.67
N PRO A 6 21.51 48.05 -20.33
CA PRO A 6 22.59 47.57 -19.49
C PRO A 6 22.56 46.04 -19.38
N LYS A 7 23.71 45.44 -19.08
CA LYS A 7 23.79 44.03 -18.68
C LYS A 7 23.46 43.91 -17.19
N TYR A 8 22.52 43.04 -16.86
CA TYR A 8 22.13 42.77 -15.46
C TYR A 8 22.95 41.61 -14.90
N ARG A 9 23.53 41.78 -13.71
CA ARG A 9 24.18 40.70 -12.94
C ARG A 9 23.59 40.61 -11.54
N ARG A 10 23.24 39.39 -11.11
CA ARG A 10 22.75 39.10 -9.76
C ARG A 10 23.90 38.68 -8.85
N SER A 11 24.02 39.31 -7.68
CA SER A 11 24.98 38.98 -6.63
C SER A 11 24.22 38.78 -5.31
N GLY A 12 23.97 37.52 -4.95
CA GLY A 12 23.12 37.23 -3.80
C GLY A 12 21.68 37.74 -4.01
N LEU A 13 21.24 38.65 -3.14
CA LEU A 13 19.93 39.32 -3.20
C LEU A 13 19.96 40.63 -4.02
N ASP A 14 21.15 41.16 -4.33
CA ASP A 14 21.31 42.42 -5.05
C ASP A 14 21.36 42.22 -6.57
N LEU A 15 20.84 43.20 -7.31
CA LEU A 15 20.98 43.32 -8.76
C LEU A 15 21.90 44.50 -9.09
N SER A 16 22.89 44.27 -9.96
CA SER A 16 23.78 45.31 -10.48
C SER A 16 23.60 45.45 -11.98
N ILE A 17 23.68 46.69 -12.46
CA ILE A 17 23.65 47.04 -13.88
C ILE A 17 25.05 47.44 -14.34
N GLU A 18 25.48 46.88 -15.46
CA GLU A 18 26.77 47.13 -16.10
C GLU A 18 26.54 47.69 -17.50
N TRP A 19 27.04 48.90 -17.75
CA TRP A 19 26.94 49.56 -19.04
C TRP A 19 28.18 49.25 -19.90
N LYS A 20 27.97 49.02 -21.21
CA LYS A 20 29.09 48.76 -22.15
C LYS A 20 29.96 50.00 -22.37
N GLU A 21 29.35 51.17 -22.36
CA GLU A 21 29.98 52.50 -22.41
C GLU A 21 29.41 53.33 -21.26
N ALA A 22 30.22 54.18 -20.64
CA ALA A 22 29.75 55.05 -19.55
C ALA A 22 28.71 56.02 -20.14
N PRO A 23 27.48 56.08 -19.61
CA PRO A 23 26.42 56.93 -20.16
C PRO A 23 26.72 58.44 -20.02
N ASP A 24 27.66 58.82 -19.14
CA ASP A 24 28.21 60.18 -18.91
C ASP A 24 29.66 60.07 -18.37
N GLU A 25 30.51 61.10 -18.54
CA GLU A 25 31.90 61.14 -18.00
C GLU A 25 32.00 60.98 -16.47
N ASN A 26 30.90 61.22 -15.74
CA ASN A 26 30.81 61.16 -14.28
C ASN A 26 30.06 59.93 -13.72
N GLN A 27 29.62 58.98 -14.56
CA GLN A 27 28.87 57.80 -14.09
C GLN A 27 29.71 56.52 -14.12
N GLU A 28 29.75 55.81 -12.99
CA GLU A 28 30.42 54.53 -12.86
C GLU A 28 29.81 53.48 -13.80
N ARG A 29 30.68 52.69 -14.45
CA ARG A 29 30.28 51.63 -15.40
C ARG A 29 29.38 50.56 -14.76
N LYS A 30 29.46 50.39 -13.44
CA LYS A 30 28.67 49.43 -12.67
C LYS A 30 27.95 50.15 -11.55
N THR A 31 26.62 50.11 -11.56
CA THR A 31 25.78 50.71 -10.51
C THR A 31 24.82 49.68 -9.94
N LYS A 32 24.45 49.80 -8.65
CA LYS A 32 23.42 48.95 -8.06
C LYS A 32 22.04 49.38 -8.54
N LEU A 33 21.18 48.42 -8.84
CA LEU A 33 19.81 48.66 -9.26
C LEU A 33 18.89 48.61 -8.05
N SER A 34 18.35 49.76 -7.64
CA SER A 34 17.41 49.84 -6.52
C SER A 34 16.04 49.26 -6.86
N ALA A 35 15.38 48.65 -5.87
CA ALA A 35 14.05 48.07 -6.04
C ALA A 35 12.99 49.11 -6.44
N GLU A 36 13.10 50.35 -5.93
CA GLU A 36 12.22 51.46 -6.27
C GLU A 36 12.30 51.83 -7.76
N ARG A 37 13.52 51.83 -8.33
CA ARG A 37 13.73 52.08 -9.75
C ARG A 37 13.09 50.99 -10.60
N VAL A 38 13.20 49.73 -10.20
CA VAL A 38 12.54 48.61 -10.89
C VAL A 38 11.02 48.73 -10.80
N LEU A 39 10.48 49.08 -9.64
CA LEU A 39 9.04 49.27 -9.43
C LEU A 39 8.48 50.37 -10.35
N SER A 40 9.20 51.48 -10.48
CA SER A 40 8.81 52.60 -11.36
C SER A 40 8.81 52.19 -12.82
N ILE A 41 9.80 51.39 -13.25
CA ILE A 41 9.88 50.85 -14.61
C ILE A 41 8.74 49.86 -14.87
N PHE A 42 8.46 48.94 -13.94
CA PHE A 42 7.41 47.93 -14.10
C PHE A 42 6.00 48.52 -14.11
N LYS A 43 5.75 49.58 -13.32
CA LYS A 43 4.48 50.31 -13.35
C LYS A 43 4.23 51.04 -14.67
N ALA A 44 5.29 51.42 -15.38
CA ALA A 44 5.19 52.11 -16.67
C ALA A 44 4.91 51.15 -17.85
N ILE A 45 4.94 49.82 -17.63
CA ILE A 45 4.65 48.83 -18.68
C ILE A 45 3.14 48.85 -19.01
N PRO A 46 2.74 49.06 -20.27
CA PRO A 46 1.35 48.98 -20.68
C PRO A 46 0.79 47.56 -20.56
N ASP A 47 -0.50 47.43 -20.23
CA ASP A 47 -1.16 46.13 -20.04
C ASP A 47 -1.10 45.23 -21.30
N GLN A 48 -1.08 45.82 -22.50
CA GLN A 48 -0.89 45.08 -23.75
C GLN A 48 0.48 44.38 -23.81
N VAL A 49 1.53 45.03 -23.30
CA VAL A 49 2.89 44.48 -23.25
C VAL A 49 3.00 43.39 -22.18
N CYS A 50 2.29 43.53 -21.06
CA CYS A 50 2.20 42.47 -20.05
C CYS A 50 1.66 41.17 -20.66
N HIS A 51 0.60 41.24 -21.48
CA HIS A 51 0.09 40.06 -22.19
C HIS A 51 1.13 39.45 -23.15
N LEU A 52 1.89 40.27 -23.88
CA LEU A 52 2.99 39.80 -24.73
C LEU A 52 4.12 39.12 -23.95
N LEU A 53 4.35 39.56 -22.70
CA LEU A 53 5.30 38.93 -21.77
C LEU A 53 4.76 37.63 -21.14
N GLY A 54 3.54 37.21 -21.47
CA GLY A 54 2.88 36.04 -20.90
C GLY A 54 2.29 36.26 -19.50
N MET A 55 2.10 37.52 -19.10
CA MET A 55 1.53 37.91 -17.81
C MET A 55 0.12 38.49 -18.01
N ASP A 56 -0.84 38.03 -17.22
CA ASP A 56 -2.20 38.59 -17.22
C ASP A 56 -2.25 39.85 -16.31
N PRO A 57 -2.48 41.06 -16.84
CA PRO A 57 -2.57 42.29 -16.04
C PRO A 57 -3.61 42.24 -14.93
N ARG A 58 -4.64 41.39 -15.08
CA ARG A 58 -5.70 41.25 -14.06
C ARG A 58 -5.25 40.44 -12.84
N HIS A 59 -4.37 39.45 -13.02
CA HIS A 59 -4.01 38.48 -11.99
C HIS A 59 -2.53 38.47 -11.60
N ALA A 60 -1.64 38.92 -12.49
CA ALA A 60 -0.19 38.83 -12.32
C ALA A 60 0.52 39.97 -13.05
N ARG A 61 0.39 41.20 -12.54
CA ARG A 61 1.09 42.37 -13.09
C ARG A 61 2.58 42.36 -12.67
N PRO A 62 3.54 42.73 -13.54
CA PRO A 62 4.98 42.63 -13.23
C PRO A 62 5.42 43.42 -12.00
N ASP A 63 4.80 44.58 -11.73
CA ASP A 63 5.07 45.43 -10.57
C ASP A 63 4.71 44.75 -9.24
N TRP A 64 3.78 43.79 -9.23
CA TRP A 64 3.39 43.04 -8.03
C TRP A 64 4.44 42.02 -7.57
N MET A 65 5.46 41.74 -8.38
CA MET A 65 6.61 40.92 -7.97
C MET A 65 7.47 41.61 -6.91
N ILE A 66 7.37 42.95 -6.80
CA ILE A 66 8.08 43.74 -5.80
C ILE A 66 7.15 43.95 -4.60
N ILE A 67 7.58 43.46 -3.44
CA ILE A 67 6.78 43.49 -2.21
C ILE A 67 6.83 44.91 -1.62
N THR A 68 5.73 45.64 -1.74
CA THR A 68 5.51 46.93 -1.04
C THR A 68 4.70 46.76 0.24
N VAL A 69 3.79 45.79 0.26
CA VAL A 69 2.96 45.42 1.42
C VAL A 69 3.12 43.93 1.66
N LEU A 70 3.71 43.56 2.80
CA LEU A 70 3.90 42.16 3.17
C LEU A 70 2.68 41.64 3.96
N PRO A 71 1.94 40.64 3.46
CA PRO A 71 0.81 40.07 4.20
C PRO A 71 1.30 39.26 5.40
N VAL A 72 0.68 39.49 6.57
CA VAL A 72 0.98 38.74 7.80
C VAL A 72 -0.02 37.58 7.95
N PRO A 73 0.42 36.31 7.96
CA PRO A 73 -0.48 35.19 8.09
C PRO A 73 -1.17 35.17 9.47
N PRO A 74 -2.42 34.68 9.56
CA PRO A 74 -3.17 34.58 10.82
C PRO A 74 -2.61 33.50 11.74
N MET A 75 -3.02 33.51 13.01
CA MET A 75 -2.54 32.58 14.05
C MET A 75 -2.74 31.09 13.71
N CYS A 76 -3.74 30.74 12.89
CA CYS A 76 -3.95 29.36 12.46
C CYS A 76 -2.81 28.80 11.59
N VAL A 77 -2.05 29.67 10.91
CA VAL A 77 -0.86 29.27 10.11
C VAL A 77 0.41 29.24 10.98
N ARG A 78 0.42 30.04 12.05
CA ARG A 78 1.55 30.23 12.98
C ARG A 78 1.10 30.04 14.44
N PRO A 79 0.71 28.81 14.83
CA PRO A 79 0.14 28.55 16.13
C PRO A 79 1.18 28.74 17.25
N SER A 80 0.76 29.33 18.37
CA SER A 80 1.58 29.41 19.58
C SER A 80 1.33 28.18 20.45
N VAL A 81 2.39 27.56 20.94
CA VAL A 81 2.29 26.40 21.85
C VAL A 81 2.40 26.89 23.29
N LEU A 82 1.40 26.56 24.10
CA LEU A 82 1.41 26.78 25.54
C LEU A 82 1.93 25.50 26.21
N VAL A 83 3.11 25.58 26.82
CA VAL A 83 3.60 24.52 27.69
C VAL A 83 3.15 24.86 29.12
N PHE A 84 2.46 23.92 29.77
CA PHE A 84 1.89 24.12 31.11
C PHE A 84 3.00 24.56 32.08
N GLY A 85 2.83 25.71 32.75
CA GLY A 85 3.78 26.25 33.73
C GLY A 85 5.00 27.02 33.18
N THR A 86 5.15 27.17 31.87
CA THR A 86 6.26 27.96 31.26
C THR A 86 5.77 29.03 30.29
N ALA A 87 6.68 29.93 29.89
CA ALA A 87 6.39 31.01 28.94
C ALA A 87 5.94 30.47 27.57
N ARG A 88 5.11 31.26 26.87
CA ARG A 88 4.55 30.89 25.56
C ARG A 88 5.66 30.68 24.53
N SER A 89 5.67 29.53 23.84
CA SER A 89 6.56 29.30 22.71
C SER A 89 5.85 29.70 21.41
N GLN A 90 6.44 30.65 20.68
CA GLN A 90 5.88 31.16 19.43
C GLN A 90 6.39 30.35 18.23
N ASP A 91 5.65 30.36 17.13
CA ASP A 91 6.05 29.70 15.89
C ASP A 91 7.26 30.40 15.22
N ASP A 92 8.08 29.64 14.49
CA ASP A 92 9.27 30.14 13.78
C ASP A 92 8.94 31.31 12.83
N LEU A 93 7.75 31.33 12.19
CA LEU A 93 7.32 32.45 11.35
C LEU A 93 7.07 33.71 12.16
N THR A 94 6.55 33.60 13.39
CA THR A 94 6.32 34.75 14.27
C THR A 94 7.63 35.40 14.69
N TYR A 95 8.67 34.61 14.96
CA TYR A 95 10.00 35.14 15.24
C TYR A 95 10.58 35.91 14.05
N ASN A 96 10.46 35.37 12.84
CA ASN A 96 10.96 36.05 11.64
C ASN A 96 10.17 37.34 11.36
N LEU A 97 8.84 37.30 11.45
CA LEU A 97 7.98 38.49 11.31
C LEU A 97 8.31 39.59 12.33
N ALA A 98 8.66 39.21 13.56
CA ALA A 98 9.10 40.19 14.57
C ALA A 98 10.44 40.84 14.18
N ASN A 99 11.36 40.10 13.57
CA ASN A 99 12.62 40.66 13.06
C ASN A 99 12.39 41.59 11.87
N ILE A 100 11.51 41.22 10.93
CA ILE A 100 11.09 42.09 9.82
C ILE A 100 10.51 43.40 10.34
N LEU A 101 9.62 43.33 11.35
CA LEU A 101 9.01 44.52 11.93
C LEU A 101 10.04 45.44 12.62
N LYS A 102 11.00 44.85 13.34
CA LYS A 102 12.11 45.60 13.96
C LYS A 102 12.97 46.30 12.91
N ALA A 103 13.42 45.56 11.89
CA ALA A 103 14.23 46.10 10.80
C ALA A 103 13.50 47.23 10.07
N ASN A 104 12.20 47.07 9.78
CA ASN A 104 11.40 48.09 9.12
C ASN A 104 11.21 49.35 9.98
N LYS A 105 11.06 49.20 11.31
CA LYS A 105 10.96 50.35 12.22
C LYS A 105 12.28 51.11 12.28
N THR A 106 13.40 50.41 12.39
CA THR A 106 14.74 51.03 12.40
C THR A 106 15.00 51.80 11.10
N LEU A 107 14.72 51.20 9.94
CA LEU A 107 14.90 51.85 8.64
C LEU A 107 14.08 53.15 8.53
N ARG A 108 12.84 53.14 9.04
CA ARG A 108 11.96 54.31 9.08
C ARG A 108 12.47 55.40 10.03
N GLU A 109 13.04 55.02 11.17
CA GLU A 109 13.65 55.98 12.11
C GLU A 109 14.90 56.64 11.50
N ASP A 110 15.70 55.88 10.76
CA ASP A 110 16.92 56.39 10.10
C ASP A 110 16.59 57.35 8.95
N GLU A 111 15.52 57.07 8.20
CA GLU A 111 15.00 57.98 7.18
C GLU A 111 14.57 59.32 7.79
N GLN A 112 13.87 59.28 8.94
CA GLN A 112 13.41 60.49 9.64
C GLN A 112 14.56 61.30 10.26
N ARG A 113 15.62 60.63 10.72
CA ARG A 113 16.80 61.29 11.31
C ARG A 113 17.79 61.80 10.25
N GLY A 114 17.57 61.51 8.97
CA GLY A 114 18.51 61.85 7.90
C GLY A 114 19.84 61.12 8.04
N ALA A 115 19.79 59.81 8.34
CA ALA A 115 20.99 58.99 8.44
C ALA A 115 21.81 58.99 7.13
N ALA A 116 23.12 58.77 7.25
CA ALA A 116 24.00 58.69 6.09
C ALA A 116 23.59 57.55 5.14
N SER A 117 23.73 57.77 3.82
CA SER A 117 23.30 56.83 2.77
C SER A 117 23.84 55.40 2.97
N HIS A 118 25.09 55.26 3.43
CA HIS A 118 25.69 53.94 3.67
C HIS A 118 24.98 53.16 4.78
N ILE A 119 24.59 53.82 5.87
CA ILE A 119 23.89 53.18 7.00
C ILE A 119 22.48 52.77 6.58
N PHE A 120 21.83 53.63 5.80
CA PHE A 120 20.52 53.34 5.24
C PHE A 120 20.54 52.11 4.33
N ASP A 121 21.53 52.00 3.43
CA ASP A 121 21.69 50.85 2.54
C ASP A 121 21.95 49.54 3.29
N GLU A 122 22.71 49.57 4.40
CA GLU A 122 22.97 48.39 5.24
C GLU A 122 21.68 47.90 5.92
N HIS A 123 20.89 48.80 6.50
CA HIS A 123 19.61 48.45 7.11
C HIS A 123 18.56 48.01 6.08
N LEU A 124 18.62 48.55 4.86
CA LEU A 124 17.78 48.10 3.74
C LEU A 124 18.11 46.66 3.34
N GLN A 125 19.40 46.32 3.22
CA GLN A 125 19.84 44.94 2.95
C GLN A 125 19.41 43.99 4.08
N TYR A 126 19.45 44.45 5.34
CA TYR A 126 19.01 43.67 6.48
C TYR A 126 17.50 43.36 6.44
N LEU A 127 16.67 44.35 6.08
CA LEU A 127 15.23 44.14 5.86
C LEU A 127 14.98 43.16 4.70
N GLN A 128 15.68 43.34 3.58
CA GLN A 128 15.57 42.46 2.41
C GLN A 128 15.93 41.01 2.75
N TYR A 129 16.97 40.80 3.56
CA TYR A 129 17.39 39.48 4.05
C TYR A 129 16.29 38.79 4.89
N HIS A 130 15.68 39.47 5.86
CA HIS A 130 14.61 38.87 6.68
C HIS A 130 13.34 38.59 5.87
N CYS A 131 12.97 39.48 4.95
CA CYS A 131 11.86 39.23 4.02
C CYS A 131 12.12 38.01 3.12
N ALA A 132 13.35 37.86 2.61
CA ALA A 132 13.72 36.73 1.77
C ALA A 132 13.74 35.41 2.55
N THR A 133 14.35 35.39 3.75
CA THR A 133 14.45 34.18 4.60
C THR A 133 13.10 33.73 5.18
N LEU A 134 12.10 34.60 5.27
CA LEU A 134 10.73 34.22 5.62
C LEU A 134 10.14 33.24 4.59
N ILE A 135 10.39 33.51 3.31
CA ILE A 135 9.91 32.68 2.20
C ILE A 135 10.84 31.48 2.00
N ASP A 136 12.15 31.71 1.89
CA ASP A 136 13.17 30.68 1.64
C ASP A 136 14.44 30.93 2.47
N ASN A 137 14.68 30.06 3.45
CA ASN A 137 15.86 30.14 4.32
C ASN A 137 17.02 29.25 3.82
N ASP A 138 16.84 28.50 2.72
CA ASP A 138 17.86 27.61 2.15
C ASP A 138 18.47 28.21 0.87
N MET A 139 18.57 29.54 0.78
CA MET A 139 19.10 30.21 -0.41
C MET A 139 20.63 30.01 -0.53
N PRO A 140 21.14 29.65 -1.73
CA PRO A 140 22.56 29.41 -1.92
C PRO A 140 23.38 30.72 -1.80
N GLY A 141 24.47 30.68 -1.05
CA GLY A 141 25.37 31.83 -0.88
C GLY A 141 24.89 32.88 0.14
N MET A 142 23.83 32.59 0.91
CA MET A 142 23.36 33.42 2.01
C MET A 142 23.45 32.66 3.34
N PRO A 143 23.78 33.34 4.46
CA PRO A 143 23.72 32.73 5.77
C PRO A 143 22.27 32.37 6.11
N GLN A 144 22.07 31.29 6.87
CA GLN A 144 20.73 30.88 7.31
C GLN A 144 20.31 31.70 8.54
N SER A 145 19.05 32.10 8.56
CA SER A 145 18.45 32.72 9.74
C SER A 145 18.16 31.65 10.79
N CYS A 146 18.80 31.79 11.95
CA CYS A 146 18.74 30.83 13.04
C CYS A 146 18.13 31.42 14.31
N HIS A 147 17.55 30.56 15.13
CA HIS A 147 17.23 30.88 16.53
C HIS A 147 18.52 31.18 17.31
N LYS A 148 18.35 31.76 18.51
CA LYS A 148 19.46 31.95 19.47
C LYS A 148 20.18 30.64 19.83
N SER A 149 19.52 29.50 19.66
CA SER A 149 20.07 28.15 19.87
C SER A 149 20.87 27.61 18.68
N GLY A 150 20.97 28.33 17.56
CA GLY A 150 21.65 27.89 16.34
C GLY A 150 20.80 27.03 15.40
N ARG A 151 19.58 26.63 15.79
CA ARG A 151 18.65 25.92 14.91
C ARG A 151 18.10 26.86 13.81
N PRO A 152 18.12 26.48 12.52
CA PRO A 152 17.57 27.29 11.44
C PRO A 152 16.04 27.42 11.54
N LEU A 153 15.52 28.61 11.22
CA LEU A 153 14.08 28.88 11.18
C LEU A 153 13.42 28.16 10.00
N LYS A 154 12.27 27.53 10.24
CA LYS A 154 11.47 26.91 9.16
C LYS A 154 10.70 27.98 8.37
N SER A 155 11.22 28.29 7.19
CA SER A 155 10.58 29.15 6.17
C SER A 155 9.30 28.55 5.58
N ILE A 156 8.51 29.36 4.88
CA ILE A 156 7.27 28.93 4.22
C ILE A 156 7.57 27.84 3.17
N LYS A 157 8.59 28.02 2.32
CA LYS A 157 8.98 27.03 1.30
C LYS A 157 9.40 25.71 1.94
N ALA A 158 10.14 25.74 3.04
CA ALA A 158 10.54 24.53 3.76
C ALA A 158 9.36 23.77 4.36
N ARG A 159 8.27 24.46 4.75
CA ARG A 159 7.02 23.81 5.21
C ARG A 159 6.27 23.12 4.08
N LEU A 160 6.39 23.62 2.85
CA LEU A 160 5.70 23.08 1.68
C LEU A 160 6.46 21.92 1.02
N LYS A 161 7.80 22.06 0.88
CA LYS A 161 8.66 21.09 0.17
C LYS A 161 9.00 19.88 1.04
N GLY A 162 9.39 18.78 0.37
CA GLY A 162 9.98 17.61 1.03
C GLY A 162 8.99 16.50 1.36
N LYS A 163 9.50 15.38 1.90
CA LYS A 163 8.71 14.18 2.23
C LYS A 163 7.71 14.45 3.35
N GLU A 164 8.12 15.21 4.37
CA GLU A 164 7.28 15.64 5.50
C GLU A 164 6.65 17.02 5.28
N GLY A 165 6.82 17.61 4.08
CA GLY A 165 6.19 18.89 3.74
C GLY A 165 4.68 18.76 3.61
N ARG A 166 3.95 19.87 3.68
CA ARG A 166 2.48 19.88 3.67
C ARG A 166 1.87 19.17 2.45
N ILE A 167 2.47 19.33 1.27
CA ILE A 167 1.93 18.73 0.05
C ILE A 167 1.99 17.21 0.13
N ARG A 168 3.16 16.63 0.40
CA ARG A 168 3.32 15.18 0.42
C ARG A 168 2.85 14.53 1.72
N GLY A 169 3.13 15.15 2.86
CA GLY A 169 2.90 14.58 4.19
C GLY A 169 1.55 14.91 4.83
N ASN A 170 0.76 15.83 4.26
CA ASN A 170 -0.58 16.13 4.77
C ASN A 170 -1.68 16.05 3.71
N LEU A 171 -1.40 16.43 2.46
CA LEU A 171 -2.40 16.36 1.38
C LEU A 171 -2.39 14.99 0.69
N MET A 172 -1.23 14.50 0.28
CA MET A 172 -1.11 13.22 -0.45
C MET A 172 -1.16 12.00 0.46
N GLY A 173 -0.57 12.10 1.65
CA GLY A 173 -0.69 11.10 2.71
C GLY A 173 -1.07 11.81 4.01
N LYS A 174 -2.06 11.28 4.73
CA LYS A 174 -2.45 11.81 6.04
C LYS A 174 -2.70 10.65 7.00
N ARG A 175 -2.60 10.94 8.29
CA ARG A 175 -3.16 10.05 9.31
C ARG A 175 -4.68 10.06 9.18
N VAL A 176 -5.28 8.89 9.34
CA VAL A 176 -6.72 8.68 9.17
C VAL A 176 -7.30 8.08 10.43
N ASP A 177 -8.53 8.47 10.74
CA ASP A 177 -9.33 7.86 11.79
C ASP A 177 -9.98 6.56 11.27
N PHE A 178 -10.67 5.83 12.16
CA PHE A 178 -11.39 4.58 11.84
C PHE A 178 -10.50 3.50 11.19
N SER A 179 -9.26 3.40 11.67
CA SER A 179 -8.32 2.37 11.26
C SER A 179 -7.75 1.60 12.44
N GLY A 180 -7.39 0.33 12.21
CA GLY A 180 -6.72 -0.53 13.18
C GLY A 180 -5.44 -1.13 12.58
N ARG A 181 -4.47 -1.45 13.41
CA ARG A 181 -3.22 -2.13 13.02
C ARG A 181 -2.85 -3.15 14.10
N THR A 182 -2.56 -4.38 13.69
CA THR A 182 -2.03 -5.43 14.56
C THR A 182 -1.29 -6.48 13.71
N VAL A 183 -0.62 -7.40 14.40
CA VAL A 183 0.09 -8.55 13.81
C VAL A 183 -0.91 -9.49 13.11
N ILE A 184 -0.47 -10.11 12.02
CA ILE A 184 -1.26 -11.10 11.28
C ILE A 184 -0.93 -12.55 11.67
N THR A 185 -1.90 -13.45 11.49
CA THR A 185 -1.77 -14.89 11.79
C THR A 185 -2.54 -15.69 10.73
N PRO A 186 -2.08 -16.88 10.31
CA PRO A 186 -2.82 -17.70 9.36
C PRO A 186 -4.07 -18.29 10.01
N ASP A 187 -5.15 -18.40 9.23
CA ASP A 187 -6.32 -19.20 9.61
C ASP A 187 -6.89 -19.92 8.38
N PRO A 188 -6.73 -21.25 8.27
CA PRO A 188 -7.24 -22.01 7.13
C PRO A 188 -8.77 -22.19 7.15
N ASN A 189 -9.43 -21.87 8.27
CA ASN A 189 -10.88 -22.04 8.41
C ASN A 189 -11.68 -20.80 7.98
N LEU A 190 -10.98 -19.71 7.64
CA LEU A 190 -11.60 -18.50 7.09
C LEU A 190 -11.73 -18.59 5.57
N ALA A 191 -12.82 -18.06 5.02
CA ALA A 191 -12.95 -17.88 3.58
C ALA A 191 -11.91 -16.85 3.08
N ILE A 192 -11.59 -16.88 1.78
CA ILE A 192 -10.56 -15.99 1.23
C ILE A 192 -10.89 -14.50 1.37
N ASP A 193 -12.17 -14.18 1.42
CA ASP A 193 -12.67 -12.81 1.53
C ASP A 193 -13.03 -12.45 2.95
N GLN A 194 -12.68 -13.27 3.94
CA GLN A 194 -12.88 -12.99 5.36
C GLN A 194 -11.56 -12.60 6.03
N VAL A 195 -11.65 -11.64 6.94
CA VAL A 195 -10.58 -11.26 7.86
C VAL A 195 -11.06 -11.40 9.30
N GLY A 196 -10.30 -12.14 10.09
CA GLY A 196 -10.51 -12.27 11.52
C GLY A 196 -10.09 -10.98 12.22
N VAL A 197 -11.02 -10.31 12.90
CA VAL A 197 -10.77 -9.07 13.63
C VAL A 197 -10.90 -9.32 15.13
N PRO A 198 -9.91 -8.90 15.94
CA PRO A 198 -9.99 -8.92 17.40
C PRO A 198 -11.21 -8.18 17.96
N ARG A 199 -11.85 -8.76 18.99
CA ARG A 199 -12.93 -8.08 19.73
C ARG A 199 -12.53 -6.70 20.24
N SER A 200 -11.28 -6.51 20.68
CA SER A 200 -10.76 -5.22 21.15
C SER A 200 -10.77 -4.14 20.07
N ILE A 201 -10.45 -4.52 18.83
CA ILE A 201 -10.48 -3.60 17.68
C ILE A 201 -11.93 -3.37 17.23
N ALA A 202 -12.74 -4.44 17.16
CA ALA A 202 -14.13 -4.36 16.72
C ALA A 202 -15.00 -3.50 17.64
N GLN A 203 -14.77 -3.55 18.95
CA GLN A 203 -15.43 -2.70 19.95
C GLN A 203 -14.94 -1.24 19.89
N ASN A 204 -13.74 -0.99 19.33
CA ASN A 204 -13.23 0.37 19.23
C ASN A 204 -13.68 1.08 17.95
N LEU A 205 -13.70 0.36 16.83
CA LEU A 205 -14.10 0.90 15.54
C LEU A 205 -15.63 0.94 15.41
N THR A 206 -16.16 2.08 14.97
CA THR A 206 -17.60 2.29 14.80
C THR A 206 -17.99 2.54 13.36
N ILE A 207 -19.23 2.16 13.03
CA ILE A 207 -19.90 2.47 11.77
C ILE A 207 -21.12 3.33 12.09
N PRO A 208 -21.26 4.52 11.46
CA PRO A 208 -22.46 5.33 11.58
C PRO A 208 -23.56 4.69 10.74
N GLU A 209 -24.65 4.30 11.40
CA GLU A 209 -25.82 3.73 10.74
C GLU A 209 -27.02 4.65 10.97
N ILE A 210 -27.68 5.03 9.87
CA ILE A 210 -28.87 5.88 9.92
C ILE A 210 -30.04 5.03 10.41
N VAL A 211 -30.78 5.55 11.39
CA VAL A 211 -31.99 4.93 11.91
C VAL A 211 -33.09 5.05 10.86
N THR A 212 -33.57 3.90 10.42
CA THR A 212 -34.66 3.71 9.48
C THR A 212 -35.74 2.84 10.13
N PRO A 213 -36.96 2.81 9.58
CA PRO A 213 -38.01 1.92 10.09
C PRO A 213 -37.61 0.44 10.11
N PHE A 214 -36.67 0.02 9.24
CA PHE A 214 -36.23 -1.37 9.13
C PHE A 214 -35.24 -1.81 10.22
N ASN A 215 -34.41 -0.89 10.72
CA ASN A 215 -33.32 -1.21 11.65
C ASN A 215 -33.50 -0.60 13.05
N ILE A 216 -34.54 0.19 13.30
CA ILE A 216 -34.76 0.88 14.58
C ILE A 216 -34.80 -0.07 15.78
N GLU A 217 -35.54 -1.18 15.70
CA GLU A 217 -35.63 -2.16 16.78
C GLU A 217 -34.28 -2.82 17.08
N TRP A 218 -33.55 -3.12 16.00
CA TRP A 218 -32.24 -3.76 16.08
C TRP A 218 -31.18 -2.80 16.64
N LEU A 219 -31.15 -1.54 16.20
CA LEU A 219 -30.26 -0.50 16.75
C LEU A 219 -30.57 -0.22 18.21
N GLN A 220 -31.86 -0.20 18.59
CA GLN A 220 -32.27 -0.04 19.98
C GLN A 220 -31.73 -1.20 20.85
N GLU A 221 -31.78 -2.43 20.35
CA GLU A 221 -31.21 -3.59 21.04
C GLU A 221 -29.67 -3.52 21.14
N LEU A 222 -28.98 -3.04 20.10
CA LEU A 222 -27.53 -2.82 20.16
C LEU A 222 -27.13 -1.82 21.24
N ILE A 223 -27.90 -0.73 21.38
CA ILE A 223 -27.69 0.26 22.44
C ILE A 223 -27.90 -0.37 23.81
N ARG A 224 -28.96 -1.16 24.02
CA ARG A 224 -29.21 -1.89 25.29
C ARG A 224 -28.07 -2.84 25.65
N ARG A 225 -27.46 -3.48 24.65
CA ARG A 225 -26.33 -4.42 24.82
C ARG A 225 -24.97 -3.74 24.95
N ASN A 226 -24.90 -2.40 24.99
CA ASN A 226 -23.64 -1.64 24.96
C ASN A 226 -22.76 -1.97 23.73
N ALA A 227 -23.40 -2.25 22.60
CA ALA A 227 -22.75 -2.53 21.31
C ALA A 227 -22.70 -1.30 20.38
N ALA A 228 -22.91 -0.11 20.92
CA ALA A 228 -22.79 1.17 20.26
C ALA A 228 -22.07 2.17 21.16
N LYS A 229 -21.41 3.17 20.57
CA LYS A 229 -20.68 4.20 21.32
C LYS A 229 -21.40 5.54 21.39
N TYR A 230 -21.99 5.96 20.28
CA TYR A 230 -22.59 7.29 20.18
C TYR A 230 -23.94 7.25 19.48
N ILE A 231 -24.80 8.17 19.88
CA ILE A 231 -26.02 8.54 19.16
C ILE A 231 -25.84 9.99 18.74
N ILE A 232 -26.12 10.28 17.47
CA ILE A 232 -26.11 11.63 16.91
C ILE A 232 -27.54 11.96 16.52
N TRP A 233 -28.07 13.04 17.09
CA TRP A 233 -29.39 13.55 16.74
C TRP A 233 -29.38 14.32 15.42
N ASP A 234 -30.57 14.63 14.92
CA ASP A 234 -30.78 15.48 13.74
C ASP A 234 -30.21 16.90 13.92
N THR A 235 -30.18 17.41 15.16
CA THR A 235 -29.53 18.67 15.54
C THR A 235 -28.01 18.64 15.39
N GLY A 236 -27.41 17.45 15.29
CA GLY A 236 -25.95 17.24 15.30
C GLY A 236 -25.35 17.04 16.69
N ASP A 237 -26.18 17.05 17.74
CA ASP A 237 -25.73 16.76 19.10
C ASP A 237 -25.30 15.29 19.24
N ARG A 238 -24.11 15.08 19.80
CA ARG A 238 -23.51 13.75 19.97
C ARG A 238 -23.56 13.33 21.43
N ILE A 239 -24.24 12.22 21.69
CA ILE A 239 -24.40 11.63 23.01
C ILE A 239 -23.45 10.45 23.15
N ASP A 240 -22.63 10.46 24.19
CA ASP A 240 -21.70 9.37 24.51
C ASP A 240 -22.39 8.36 25.43
N LEU A 241 -22.56 7.13 24.94
CA LEU A 241 -23.23 6.05 25.66
C LEU A 241 -22.39 5.52 26.84
N ARG A 242 -21.10 5.83 26.91
CA ARG A 242 -20.20 5.35 27.98
C ARG A 242 -20.44 6.00 29.33
N PHE A 243 -20.96 7.23 29.35
CA PHE A 243 -21.12 8.02 30.58
C PHE A 243 -22.53 7.93 31.18
N HIS A 244 -23.22 6.81 30.98
CA HIS A 244 -24.58 6.54 31.45
C HIS A 244 -25.60 7.64 31.06
N PRO A 245 -26.05 7.66 29.79
CA PRO A 245 -27.05 8.61 29.32
C PRO A 245 -28.39 8.42 30.05
N LYS A 246 -29.23 9.46 30.08
CA LYS A 246 -30.56 9.37 30.69
C LYS A 246 -31.42 8.39 29.88
N PRO A 247 -32.38 7.68 30.53
CA PRO A 247 -33.27 6.78 29.81
C PRO A 247 -34.08 7.45 28.69
N SER A 248 -34.37 8.76 28.81
CA SER A 248 -35.03 9.58 27.78
C SER A 248 -34.21 9.68 26.50
N ASP A 249 -32.89 9.76 26.64
CA ASP A 249 -31.96 10.05 25.55
C ASP A 249 -31.67 8.81 24.70
N LEU A 250 -32.10 7.64 25.19
CA LEU A 250 -31.98 6.35 24.51
C LEU A 250 -33.10 6.08 23.50
N HIS A 251 -34.16 6.90 23.48
CA HIS A 251 -35.26 6.71 22.53
C HIS A 251 -34.83 7.14 21.12
N LEU A 252 -34.71 6.18 20.21
CA LEU A 252 -34.34 6.43 18.83
C LEU A 252 -35.53 6.95 18.01
N GLN A 253 -35.24 7.90 17.11
CA GLN A 253 -36.16 8.36 16.07
C GLN A 253 -35.56 8.12 14.70
N CYS A 254 -36.42 7.97 13.68
CA CYS A 254 -35.96 7.84 12.30
C CYS A 254 -35.22 9.12 11.87
N GLY A 255 -34.06 8.95 11.24
CA GLY A 255 -33.18 10.06 10.86
C GLY A 255 -32.00 10.30 11.81
N TYR A 256 -32.03 9.76 13.04
CA TYR A 256 -30.86 9.77 13.91
C TYR A 256 -29.75 8.87 13.37
N ILE A 257 -28.51 9.07 13.82
CA ILE A 257 -27.37 8.24 13.45
C ILE A 257 -26.84 7.53 14.70
N VAL A 258 -26.69 6.22 14.63
CA VAL A 258 -26.10 5.41 15.69
C VAL A 258 -24.73 4.92 15.25
N GLU A 259 -23.69 5.26 16.01
CA GLU A 259 -22.35 4.73 15.82
C GLU A 259 -22.23 3.38 16.52
N ARG A 260 -22.59 2.30 15.82
CA ARG A 260 -22.49 0.93 16.32
C ARG A 260 -21.07 0.38 16.19
N HIS A 261 -20.72 -0.61 16.99
CA HIS A 261 -19.47 -1.35 16.83
C HIS A 261 -19.43 -2.13 15.51
N MET A 262 -18.22 -2.46 15.06
CA MET A 262 -18.00 -3.37 13.94
C MET A 262 -18.53 -4.78 14.28
N MET A 263 -19.19 -5.43 13.33
CA MET A 263 -19.77 -6.77 13.49
C MET A 263 -19.32 -7.70 12.35
N ASP A 264 -19.75 -8.96 12.44
CA ASP A 264 -19.53 -9.95 11.39
C ASP A 264 -20.16 -9.50 10.05
N ASP A 265 -19.48 -9.85 8.95
CA ASP A 265 -19.82 -9.51 7.57
C ASP A 265 -19.81 -8.01 7.20
N ASP A 266 -19.39 -7.12 8.11
CA ASP A 266 -19.05 -5.75 7.74
C ASP A 266 -17.84 -5.74 6.77
N LEU A 267 -17.81 -4.78 5.86
CA LEU A 267 -16.74 -4.66 4.87
C LEU A 267 -15.66 -3.72 5.37
N VAL A 268 -14.42 -4.15 5.25
CA VAL A 268 -13.22 -3.38 5.60
C VAL A 268 -12.23 -3.41 4.45
N VAL A 269 -11.37 -2.39 4.35
CA VAL A 269 -10.19 -2.42 3.50
C VAL A 269 -9.01 -2.91 4.30
N PHE A 270 -8.27 -3.86 3.77
CA PHE A 270 -7.10 -4.43 4.41
C PHE A 270 -5.87 -4.24 3.52
N ASN A 271 -4.78 -3.76 4.11
CA ASN A 271 -3.56 -3.43 3.37
C ASN A 271 -2.28 -3.76 4.14
N ARG A 272 -1.26 -4.15 3.36
CA ARG A 272 0.12 -4.30 3.84
C ARG A 272 0.99 -3.22 3.20
N GLN A 273 1.81 -2.56 4.01
CA GLN A 273 2.82 -1.60 3.53
C GLN A 273 4.14 -2.33 3.25
N PRO A 274 4.86 -2.01 2.17
CA PRO A 274 4.55 -1.02 1.13
C PRO A 274 3.51 -1.52 0.11
N THR A 275 2.57 -0.66 -0.30
CA THR A 275 1.54 -0.99 -1.30
C THR A 275 2.06 -0.69 -2.71
N LEU A 276 2.54 -1.71 -3.41
CA LEU A 276 3.08 -1.59 -4.78
C LEU A 276 2.09 -1.97 -5.88
N HIS A 277 1.08 -2.76 -5.54
CA HIS A 277 0.09 -3.27 -6.49
C HIS A 277 -1.33 -3.00 -6.01
N LYS A 278 -2.30 -2.99 -6.93
CA LYS A 278 -3.73 -2.83 -6.59
C LYS A 278 -4.18 -3.86 -5.55
N MET A 279 -3.70 -5.11 -5.69
CA MET A 279 -4.03 -6.21 -4.78
C MET A 279 -3.35 -6.11 -3.40
N SER A 280 -2.45 -5.13 -3.18
CA SER A 280 -1.93 -4.83 -1.84
C SER A 280 -2.96 -4.07 -0.98
N MET A 281 -4.09 -3.66 -1.55
CA MET A 281 -5.26 -3.11 -0.85
C MET A 281 -6.53 -3.77 -1.38
N MET A 282 -7.15 -4.62 -0.57
CA MET A 282 -8.37 -5.34 -0.96
C MET A 282 -9.40 -5.24 0.15
N SER A 283 -10.67 -5.39 -0.21
CA SER A 283 -11.75 -5.44 0.77
C SER A 283 -11.98 -6.86 1.24
N HIS A 284 -12.28 -7.00 2.53
CA HIS A 284 -12.64 -8.24 3.22
C HIS A 284 -13.91 -8.05 4.04
N ARG A 285 -14.63 -9.15 4.29
CA ARG A 285 -15.69 -9.27 5.28
C ARG A 285 -15.08 -9.55 6.65
N VAL A 286 -15.57 -8.85 7.66
CA VAL A 286 -15.12 -9.02 9.03
C VAL A 286 -15.67 -10.31 9.62
N LYS A 287 -14.84 -11.00 10.41
CA LYS A 287 -15.27 -12.03 11.34
C LYS A 287 -14.66 -11.76 12.71
N VAL A 288 -15.47 -11.48 13.71
CA VAL A 288 -15.01 -11.08 15.03
C VAL A 288 -14.53 -12.30 15.81
N LEU A 289 -13.27 -12.30 16.23
CA LEU A 289 -12.61 -13.40 16.93
C LEU A 289 -12.07 -12.95 18.31
N PRO A 290 -11.98 -13.86 19.30
CA PRO A 290 -11.66 -13.51 20.69
C PRO A 290 -10.20 -13.08 20.93
N TRP A 291 -9.28 -13.33 20.00
CA TRP A 291 -7.84 -13.05 20.16
C TRP A 291 -7.42 -11.68 19.63
N SER A 292 -6.13 -11.35 19.75
CA SER A 292 -5.60 -9.99 19.50
C SER A 292 -4.91 -9.79 18.14
N THR A 293 -4.83 -10.82 17.29
CA THR A 293 -4.20 -10.74 15.96
C THR A 293 -5.24 -10.70 14.85
N PHE A 294 -4.87 -10.11 13.71
CA PHE A 294 -5.66 -10.23 12.50
C PHE A 294 -5.45 -11.61 11.90
N ARG A 295 -6.52 -12.25 11.44
CA ARG A 295 -6.43 -13.57 10.81
C ARG A 295 -6.84 -13.52 9.36
N LEU A 296 -6.10 -14.16 8.49
CA LEU A 296 -6.43 -14.23 7.07
C LEU A 296 -6.15 -15.60 6.49
N ASN A 297 -6.80 -15.85 5.37
CA ASN A 297 -6.61 -17.06 4.59
C ASN A 297 -5.22 -17.11 3.95
N LEU A 298 -4.61 -18.30 3.93
CA LEU A 298 -3.26 -18.53 3.40
C LEU A 298 -3.13 -18.18 1.90
N SER A 299 -4.16 -18.38 1.08
CA SER A 299 -4.10 -18.07 -0.35
C SER A 299 -4.04 -16.57 -0.65
N VAL A 300 -4.38 -15.72 0.33
CA VAL A 300 -4.38 -14.26 0.21
C VAL A 300 -3.03 -13.65 0.65
N THR A 301 -2.15 -14.45 1.25
CA THR A 301 -0.78 -14.01 1.61
C THR A 301 0.04 -13.58 0.40
N THR A 302 -0.14 -14.27 -0.73
CA THR A 302 0.61 -14.02 -1.98
C THR A 302 0.42 -12.59 -2.53
N PRO A 303 -0.82 -12.09 -2.73
CA PRO A 303 -1.01 -10.71 -3.20
C PRO A 303 -0.54 -9.63 -2.21
N TYR A 304 -0.60 -9.90 -0.90
CA TYR A 304 -0.06 -8.98 0.10
C TYR A 304 1.45 -9.08 0.27
N ASN A 305 2.08 -10.10 -0.32
CA ASN A 305 3.47 -10.48 -0.08
C ASN A 305 3.79 -10.58 1.42
N ALA A 306 2.84 -11.14 2.18
CA ALA A 306 2.88 -11.20 3.63
C ALA A 306 3.36 -12.57 4.11
N ASP A 307 4.10 -12.58 5.20
CA ASP A 307 4.44 -13.76 5.99
C ASP A 307 3.89 -13.62 7.42
N PHE A 308 4.17 -14.61 8.27
CA PHE A 308 3.60 -14.68 9.62
C PHE A 308 4.69 -14.67 10.70
N ASP A 309 5.81 -14.00 10.45
CA ASP A 309 6.97 -13.92 11.35
C ASP A 309 6.95 -12.70 12.29
N GLY A 310 5.88 -11.90 12.25
CA GLY A 310 5.74 -10.64 12.99
C GLY A 310 5.17 -9.49 12.15
N ASP A 311 4.87 -9.75 10.88
CA ASP A 311 4.22 -8.82 9.97
C ASP A 311 2.95 -8.17 10.57
N GLU A 312 2.81 -6.86 10.35
CA GLU A 312 1.65 -6.07 10.74
C GLU A 312 0.93 -5.51 9.51
N MET A 313 -0.40 -5.57 9.53
CA MET A 313 -1.24 -5.03 8.48
C MET A 313 -2.22 -4.00 9.03
N ASN A 314 -2.62 -3.06 8.18
CA ASN A 314 -3.59 -2.05 8.55
C ASN A 314 -4.98 -2.43 8.02
N LEU A 315 -5.99 -2.01 8.76
CA LEU A 315 -7.40 -2.18 8.46
C LEU A 315 -8.04 -0.79 8.46
N HIS A 316 -8.85 -0.49 7.45
CA HIS A 316 -9.61 0.75 7.34
C HIS A 316 -11.10 0.43 7.20
N LEU A 317 -11.92 1.06 8.03
CA LEU A 317 -13.36 0.84 8.05
C LEU A 317 -14.09 1.96 7.29
N PRO A 318 -14.81 1.65 6.19
CA PRO A 318 -15.62 2.64 5.46
C PRO A 318 -16.73 3.17 6.35
N GLN A 319 -16.98 4.48 6.28
CA GLN A 319 -18.00 5.15 7.09
C GLN A 319 -19.29 5.41 6.31
N SER A 320 -19.22 5.67 5.00
CA SER A 320 -20.38 5.92 4.16
C SER A 320 -20.90 4.64 3.50
N VAL A 321 -22.21 4.59 3.25
CA VAL A 321 -22.86 3.49 2.52
C VAL A 321 -22.36 3.41 1.08
N GLU A 322 -22.08 4.56 0.45
CA GLU A 322 -21.52 4.63 -0.90
C GLU A 322 -20.13 3.97 -0.97
N SER A 323 -19.24 4.30 -0.03
CA SER A 323 -17.93 3.64 0.03
C SER A 323 -18.06 2.15 0.34
N LYS A 324 -19.01 1.74 1.19
CA LYS A 324 -19.29 0.31 1.42
C LYS A 324 -19.69 -0.41 0.12
N ALA A 325 -20.51 0.22 -0.72
CA ALA A 325 -20.89 -0.31 -2.02
C ALA A 325 -19.70 -0.38 -2.99
N GLU A 326 -18.86 0.66 -3.03
CA GLU A 326 -17.64 0.70 -3.84
C GLU A 326 -16.70 -0.46 -3.49
N LEU A 327 -16.47 -0.70 -2.20
CA LEU A 327 -15.63 -1.81 -1.73
C LEU A 327 -16.19 -3.18 -2.14
N SER A 328 -17.49 -3.37 -1.97
CA SER A 328 -18.18 -4.62 -2.33
C SER A 328 -18.07 -4.93 -3.83
N GLN A 329 -18.21 -3.91 -4.68
CA GLN A 329 -18.27 -4.09 -6.12
C GLN A 329 -16.91 -4.03 -6.83
N LEU A 330 -15.94 -3.26 -6.33
CA LEU A 330 -14.67 -3.03 -7.04
C LEU A 330 -13.46 -3.71 -6.39
N MET A 331 -13.42 -3.76 -5.05
CA MET A 331 -12.21 -4.11 -4.30
C MET A 331 -12.30 -5.44 -3.53
N MET A 332 -13.45 -6.11 -3.55
CA MET A 332 -13.64 -7.38 -2.86
C MET A 332 -12.64 -8.43 -3.36
N VAL A 333 -11.99 -9.14 -2.43
CA VAL A 333 -10.94 -10.15 -2.73
C VAL A 333 -11.30 -11.11 -3.86
N PRO A 334 -12.50 -11.74 -3.92
CA PRO A 334 -12.80 -12.69 -4.98
C PRO A 334 -12.79 -12.05 -6.36
N ARG A 335 -13.13 -10.76 -6.49
CA ARG A 335 -13.05 -10.03 -7.77
C ARG A 335 -11.62 -9.75 -8.23
N LEU A 336 -10.67 -9.74 -7.29
CA LEU A 336 -9.26 -9.44 -7.53
C LEU A 336 -8.38 -10.70 -7.62
N ILE A 337 -8.99 -11.89 -7.79
CA ILE A 337 -8.26 -13.15 -8.00
C ILE A 337 -7.37 -13.06 -9.24
N ILE A 338 -7.87 -12.53 -10.36
CA ILE A 338 -7.11 -12.34 -11.60
C ILE A 338 -6.55 -10.92 -11.69
N THR A 339 -5.25 -10.79 -11.99
CA THR A 339 -4.64 -9.48 -12.24
C THR A 339 -4.67 -9.10 -13.71
N PRO A 340 -4.99 -7.84 -14.05
CA PRO A 340 -4.84 -7.33 -15.40
C PRO A 340 -3.37 -7.15 -15.83
N GLN A 341 -2.41 -7.19 -14.90
CA GLN A 341 -0.98 -7.03 -15.23
C GLN A 341 -0.44 -8.18 -16.10
N SER A 342 -0.92 -9.40 -15.85
CA SER A 342 -0.41 -10.61 -16.51
C SER A 342 -1.51 -11.59 -16.92
N ASN A 343 -2.77 -11.15 -16.90
CA ASN A 343 -3.96 -11.93 -17.29
C ASN A 343 -3.96 -13.34 -16.69
N ARG A 344 -3.56 -13.45 -15.43
CA ARG A 344 -3.44 -14.71 -14.68
C ARG A 344 -3.84 -14.53 -13.22
N PRO A 345 -4.22 -15.60 -12.51
CA PRO A 345 -4.53 -15.50 -11.09
C PRO A 345 -3.30 -15.09 -10.26
N VAL A 346 -3.49 -14.14 -9.34
CA VAL A 346 -2.46 -13.73 -8.35
C VAL A 346 -2.50 -14.65 -7.13
N MET A 347 -3.68 -15.16 -6.79
CA MET A 347 -3.90 -16.07 -5.67
C MET A 347 -3.82 -17.51 -6.15
N GLY A 348 -3.23 -18.39 -5.35
CA GLY A 348 -3.14 -19.83 -5.63
C GLY A 348 -3.24 -20.64 -4.35
N ILE A 349 -3.34 -21.96 -4.48
CA ILE A 349 -3.14 -22.86 -3.34
C ILE A 349 -1.63 -22.93 -3.06
N VAL A 350 -1.26 -22.69 -1.81
CA VAL A 350 0.14 -22.56 -1.37
C VAL A 350 0.42 -23.41 -0.14
N GLN A 351 1.70 -23.59 0.19
CA GLN A 351 2.19 -24.26 1.40
C GLN A 351 1.57 -25.66 1.60
N ASP A 352 1.10 -25.95 2.81
CA ASP A 352 0.66 -27.27 3.26
C ASP A 352 -0.45 -27.84 2.38
N THR A 353 -1.45 -27.02 2.04
CA THR A 353 -2.55 -27.44 1.18
C THR A 353 -2.05 -27.89 -0.19
N LEU A 354 -1.05 -27.22 -0.75
CA LEU A 354 -0.51 -27.59 -2.07
C LEU A 354 0.23 -28.94 -2.01
N THR A 355 1.03 -29.16 -0.97
CA THR A 355 1.74 -30.43 -0.75
C THR A 355 0.76 -31.56 -0.49
N ALA A 356 -0.25 -31.32 0.34
CA ALA A 356 -1.29 -32.26 0.67
C ALA A 356 -2.15 -32.64 -0.55
N VAL A 357 -2.55 -31.68 -1.38
CA VAL A 357 -3.26 -31.98 -2.64
C VAL A 357 -2.44 -32.93 -3.52
N ARG A 358 -1.13 -32.69 -3.66
CA ARG A 358 -0.27 -33.58 -4.45
C ARG A 358 -0.28 -34.99 -3.88
N LYS A 359 -0.11 -35.15 -2.55
CA LYS A 359 -0.16 -36.47 -1.90
C LYS A 359 -1.53 -37.12 -2.10
N MET A 360 -2.61 -36.41 -1.79
CA MET A 360 -3.99 -36.88 -1.84
C MET A 360 -4.41 -37.35 -3.25
N THR A 361 -3.95 -36.66 -4.30
CA THR A 361 -4.34 -36.95 -5.68
C THR A 361 -3.48 -38.01 -6.36
N ARG A 362 -2.57 -38.69 -5.66
CA ARG A 362 -1.85 -39.85 -6.24
C ARG A 362 -2.80 -41.03 -6.48
N ARG A 363 -2.40 -41.95 -7.35
CA ARG A 363 -3.19 -43.15 -7.73
C ARG A 363 -3.27 -44.19 -6.61
N ASP A 364 -2.28 -44.23 -5.73
CA ASP A 364 -2.13 -45.17 -4.62
C ASP A 364 -2.86 -44.76 -3.33
N VAL A 365 -3.51 -43.58 -3.32
CA VAL A 365 -4.25 -43.09 -2.14
C VAL A 365 -5.69 -43.56 -2.14
N PHE A 366 -6.02 -44.35 -1.13
CA PHE A 366 -7.37 -44.84 -0.85
C PHE A 366 -7.83 -44.35 0.52
N ILE A 367 -9.12 -43.99 0.60
CA ILE A 367 -9.76 -43.47 1.80
C ILE A 367 -10.86 -44.45 2.21
N GLU A 368 -10.86 -44.84 3.48
CA GLU A 368 -11.89 -45.70 4.04
C GLU A 368 -13.20 -44.96 4.27
N LYS A 369 -14.31 -45.71 4.39
CA LYS A 369 -15.65 -45.12 4.50
C LYS A 369 -15.77 -44.10 5.64
N CYS A 370 -15.23 -44.42 6.82
CA CYS A 370 -15.32 -43.57 8.02
C CYS A 370 -14.62 -42.22 7.81
N ASP A 371 -13.37 -42.26 7.34
CA ASP A 371 -12.59 -41.05 7.07
C ASP A 371 -13.19 -40.24 5.93
N PHE A 372 -13.69 -40.92 4.88
CA PHE A 372 -14.35 -40.27 3.76
C PHE A 372 -15.60 -39.50 4.22
N MET A 373 -16.46 -40.12 5.05
CA MET A 373 -17.64 -39.45 5.60
C MET A 373 -17.26 -38.23 6.46
N ASN A 374 -16.18 -38.33 7.26
CA ASN A 374 -15.69 -37.20 8.03
C ASN A 374 -15.22 -36.05 7.13
N LEU A 375 -14.48 -36.36 6.07
CA LEU A 375 -14.02 -35.37 5.09
C LEU A 375 -15.16 -34.70 4.32
N LEU A 376 -16.25 -35.42 4.05
CA LEU A 376 -17.46 -34.84 3.44
C LEU A 376 -18.13 -33.80 4.34
N MET A 377 -18.12 -34.00 5.66
CA MET A 377 -18.73 -33.05 6.62
C MET A 377 -18.04 -31.69 6.61
N TYR A 378 -16.77 -31.65 6.22
CA TYR A 378 -16.04 -30.41 6.06
C TYR A 378 -16.48 -29.66 4.79
N LEU A 379 -16.95 -30.32 3.73
CA LEU A 379 -17.35 -29.65 2.49
C LEU A 379 -18.67 -28.86 2.66
N PRO A 380 -18.66 -27.51 2.64
CA PRO A 380 -19.89 -26.73 2.87
C PRO A 380 -20.89 -26.79 1.70
N SER A 381 -20.41 -27.20 0.52
CA SER A 381 -21.21 -27.31 -0.71
C SER A 381 -21.66 -28.75 -1.01
N TRP A 382 -21.52 -29.65 -0.04
CA TRP A 382 -21.92 -31.05 -0.22
C TRP A 382 -23.44 -31.17 -0.38
N ASP A 383 -23.86 -31.97 -1.35
CA ASP A 383 -25.27 -32.22 -1.69
C ASP A 383 -25.94 -33.29 -0.82
N GLY A 384 -25.22 -33.81 0.19
CA GLY A 384 -25.71 -34.89 1.06
C GLY A 384 -25.62 -36.28 0.42
N HIS A 385 -25.13 -36.39 -0.82
CA HIS A 385 -25.00 -37.67 -1.52
C HIS A 385 -23.57 -38.21 -1.42
N ILE A 386 -23.42 -39.43 -0.91
CA ILE A 386 -22.13 -40.12 -0.88
C ILE A 386 -21.93 -40.80 -2.24
N PRO A 387 -20.90 -40.45 -3.03
CA PRO A 387 -20.68 -41.09 -4.30
C PRO A 387 -20.30 -42.56 -4.14
N GLN A 388 -20.57 -43.37 -5.17
CA GLN A 388 -20.20 -44.79 -5.19
C GLN A 388 -18.68 -44.98 -5.08
N ALA A 389 -18.23 -45.88 -4.22
CA ALA A 389 -16.81 -46.20 -4.04
C ALA A 389 -16.16 -46.64 -5.36
N ALA A 390 -14.93 -46.19 -5.62
CA ALA A 390 -14.15 -46.59 -6.79
C ALA A 390 -13.80 -48.09 -6.79
N ILE A 391 -13.56 -48.65 -5.60
CA ILE A 391 -13.38 -50.08 -5.39
C ILE A 391 -14.51 -50.58 -4.49
N LEU A 392 -15.24 -51.60 -4.92
CA LEU A 392 -16.38 -52.16 -4.19
C LEU A 392 -16.01 -53.41 -3.37
N LYS A 393 -15.06 -54.21 -3.87
CA LYS A 393 -14.58 -55.46 -3.25
C LYS A 393 -13.05 -55.46 -3.18
N PRO A 394 -12.42 -56.04 -2.14
CA PRO A 394 -13.05 -56.74 -1.00
C PRO A 394 -13.68 -55.79 0.04
N LYS A 395 -13.23 -54.54 0.10
CA LYS A 395 -13.81 -53.47 0.94
C LYS A 395 -14.12 -52.23 0.10
N PRO A 396 -15.15 -51.44 0.45
CA PRO A 396 -15.44 -50.20 -0.26
C PRO A 396 -14.35 -49.15 0.02
N LEU A 397 -13.67 -48.71 -1.03
CA LEU A 397 -12.62 -47.69 -0.96
C LEU A 397 -12.89 -46.55 -1.96
N TRP A 398 -12.72 -45.33 -1.48
CA TRP A 398 -12.77 -44.11 -2.28
C TRP A 398 -11.35 -43.66 -2.61
N THR A 399 -11.19 -42.95 -3.72
CA THR A 399 -9.89 -42.35 -4.06
C THR A 399 -9.82 -40.90 -3.64
N GLY A 400 -8.62 -40.37 -3.40
CA GLY A 400 -8.45 -38.94 -3.12
C GLY A 400 -8.87 -38.04 -4.30
N LYS A 401 -8.74 -38.52 -5.55
CA LYS A 401 -9.25 -37.82 -6.74
C LYS A 401 -10.78 -37.72 -6.75
N GLN A 402 -11.45 -38.77 -6.30
CA GLN A 402 -12.90 -38.78 -6.18
C GLN A 402 -13.40 -37.78 -5.13
N LEU A 403 -12.71 -37.70 -3.98
CA LEU A 403 -12.99 -36.66 -2.98
C LEU A 403 -12.77 -35.26 -3.56
N PHE A 404 -11.65 -35.04 -4.25
CA PHE A 404 -11.34 -33.75 -4.87
C PHE A 404 -12.37 -33.34 -5.94
N SER A 405 -12.93 -34.31 -6.67
CA SER A 405 -13.97 -34.08 -7.67
C SER A 405 -15.26 -33.50 -7.07
N LEU A 406 -15.57 -33.81 -5.81
CA LEU A 406 -16.75 -33.23 -5.14
C LEU A 406 -16.57 -31.75 -4.80
N ILE A 407 -15.32 -31.29 -4.73
CA ILE A 407 -14.99 -29.89 -4.42
C ILE A 407 -15.18 -29.00 -5.67
N LEU A 408 -15.01 -29.57 -6.85
CA LEU A 408 -15.02 -28.84 -8.11
C LEU A 408 -16.45 -28.52 -8.58
N PRO A 409 -16.68 -27.33 -9.13
CA PRO A 409 -17.93 -27.01 -9.80
C PRO A 409 -18.10 -27.87 -11.07
N ARG A 410 -19.35 -28.21 -11.40
CA ARG A 410 -19.69 -29.21 -12.43
C ARG A 410 -19.37 -28.75 -13.84
N GLU A 411 -19.23 -27.45 -14.06
CA GLU A 411 -19.05 -26.84 -15.38
C GLU A 411 -17.59 -26.84 -15.83
N VAL A 412 -16.63 -27.08 -14.91
CA VAL A 412 -15.21 -26.87 -15.19
C VAL A 412 -14.58 -28.02 -15.95
N ASN A 413 -13.92 -27.68 -17.06
CA ASN A 413 -13.13 -28.57 -17.89
C ASN A 413 -11.69 -28.09 -17.99
N CYS A 414 -10.72 -28.97 -17.78
CA CYS A 414 -9.31 -28.58 -17.76
C CYS A 414 -8.39 -29.73 -18.15
N VAL A 415 -7.45 -29.47 -19.07
CA VAL A 415 -6.38 -30.40 -19.44
C VAL A 415 -5.04 -29.76 -19.12
N ARG A 416 -4.26 -30.39 -18.23
CA ARG A 416 -2.94 -29.90 -17.79
C ARG A 416 -1.96 -31.05 -17.64
N THR A 417 -0.69 -30.70 -17.45
CA THR A 417 0.38 -31.66 -17.18
C THR A 417 1.00 -31.41 -15.82
N HIS A 418 1.40 -32.49 -15.16
CA HIS A 418 2.17 -32.46 -13.93
C HIS A 418 3.57 -31.90 -14.18
N SER A 419 4.29 -31.56 -13.11
CA SER A 419 5.66 -31.04 -13.25
C SER A 419 6.64 -32.07 -13.79
N GLN A 420 6.41 -33.35 -13.50
CA GLN A 420 7.24 -34.49 -13.90
C GLN A 420 6.66 -35.23 -15.12
N HIS A 421 5.85 -34.57 -15.96
CA HIS A 421 5.34 -35.17 -17.18
C HIS A 421 6.50 -35.34 -18.20
N PRO A 422 6.81 -36.56 -18.67
CA PRO A 422 7.84 -36.78 -19.67
C PRO A 422 7.41 -36.28 -21.05
N ASP A 423 8.29 -35.54 -21.72
CA ASP A 423 7.99 -34.89 -23.01
C ASP A 423 7.64 -35.89 -24.13
N GLU A 424 8.20 -37.10 -24.07
CA GLU A 424 7.96 -38.17 -25.05
C GLU A 424 6.54 -38.77 -24.95
N GLU A 425 5.88 -38.63 -23.79
CA GLU A 425 4.59 -39.27 -23.51
C GLU A 425 3.45 -38.71 -24.36
N ASP A 426 3.50 -37.43 -24.71
CA ASP A 426 2.48 -36.78 -25.55
C ASP A 426 2.54 -37.20 -27.03
N SER A 427 3.68 -37.75 -27.46
CA SER A 427 3.91 -38.29 -28.81
C SER A 427 3.77 -39.82 -28.86
N GLY A 428 3.81 -40.48 -27.71
CA GLY A 428 3.70 -41.93 -27.59
C GLY A 428 2.26 -42.46 -27.60
N PRO A 429 2.10 -43.80 -27.55
CA PRO A 429 0.79 -44.45 -27.59
C PRO A 429 -0.05 -44.22 -26.32
N ASN A 430 0.60 -43.95 -25.17
CA ASN A 430 -0.06 -43.84 -23.86
C ASN A 430 -0.46 -42.41 -23.48
N LYS A 431 -0.65 -41.53 -24.47
CA LYS A 431 -0.93 -40.11 -24.31
C LYS A 431 -2.09 -39.78 -23.36
N TRP A 432 -3.16 -40.59 -23.35
CA TRP A 432 -4.37 -40.35 -22.56
C TRP A 432 -4.47 -41.27 -21.34
N ILE A 433 -3.64 -42.31 -21.26
CA ILE A 433 -3.55 -43.24 -20.13
C ILE A 433 -2.14 -43.16 -19.53
N SER A 434 -1.86 -42.03 -18.89
CA SER A 434 -0.49 -41.74 -18.46
C SER A 434 0.00 -42.76 -17.41
N PRO A 435 1.08 -43.54 -17.67
CA PRO A 435 1.57 -44.52 -16.71
C PRO A 435 1.96 -43.88 -15.38
N GLY A 436 2.61 -42.71 -15.44
CA GLY A 436 3.03 -41.93 -14.27
C GLY A 436 1.94 -41.06 -13.64
N ASP A 437 0.69 -41.15 -14.11
CA ASP A 437 -0.43 -40.32 -13.63
C ASP A 437 -0.13 -38.81 -13.71
N THR A 438 0.52 -38.41 -14.80
CA THR A 438 1.09 -37.07 -15.01
C THR A 438 0.13 -36.15 -15.77
N LYS A 439 -0.81 -36.70 -16.55
CA LYS A 439 -1.76 -35.91 -17.33
C LYS A 439 -3.04 -35.65 -16.55
N VAL A 440 -3.24 -34.40 -16.18
CA VAL A 440 -4.40 -33.93 -15.42
C VAL A 440 -5.55 -33.68 -16.37
N LEU A 441 -6.63 -34.44 -16.18
CA LEU A 441 -7.87 -34.32 -16.93
C LEU A 441 -9.02 -34.09 -15.96
N VAL A 442 -9.61 -32.90 -16.04
CA VAL A 442 -10.87 -32.55 -15.36
C VAL A 442 -11.94 -32.41 -16.44
N GLU A 443 -12.99 -33.19 -16.32
CA GLU A 443 -14.14 -33.16 -17.22
C GLU A 443 -15.44 -33.10 -16.43
N ASN A 444 -16.30 -32.13 -16.74
CA ASN A 444 -17.57 -31.87 -16.07
C ASN A 444 -17.43 -31.84 -14.53
N GLY A 445 -16.42 -31.12 -14.04
CA GLY A 445 -16.13 -31.01 -12.61
C GLY A 445 -15.61 -32.29 -11.96
N ARG A 446 -15.20 -33.31 -12.72
CA ARG A 446 -14.64 -34.56 -12.19
C ARG A 446 -13.18 -34.70 -12.59
N LEU A 447 -12.31 -34.95 -11.61
CA LEU A 447 -10.90 -35.25 -11.83
C LEU A 447 -10.75 -36.73 -12.22
N LEU A 448 -10.59 -36.99 -13.51
CA LEU A 448 -10.50 -38.34 -14.07
C LEU A 448 -9.11 -38.94 -13.89
N SER A 449 -8.06 -38.18 -14.22
CA SER A 449 -6.67 -38.62 -14.15
C SER A 449 -5.74 -37.49 -13.75
N GLY A 450 -4.53 -37.86 -13.30
CA GLY A 450 -3.45 -36.92 -13.07
C GLY A 450 -3.27 -36.44 -11.63
N ILE A 451 -2.01 -36.17 -11.27
CA ILE A 451 -1.62 -35.63 -9.97
C ILE A 451 -1.63 -34.09 -10.02
N LEU A 452 -2.41 -33.49 -9.13
CA LEU A 452 -2.49 -32.03 -9.02
C LEU A 452 -1.22 -31.45 -8.41
N CYS A 453 -0.73 -30.35 -8.98
CA CYS A 453 0.45 -29.64 -8.52
C CYS A 453 0.34 -28.13 -8.72
N LYS A 454 1.44 -27.41 -8.49
CA LYS A 454 1.53 -25.95 -8.70
C LYS A 454 1.13 -25.52 -10.12
N LYS A 455 1.37 -26.34 -11.16
CA LYS A 455 0.95 -26.03 -12.54
C LYS A 455 -0.57 -26.02 -12.72
N THR A 456 -1.32 -26.68 -11.82
CA THR A 456 -2.77 -26.83 -11.90
C THR A 456 -3.52 -25.95 -10.90
N LEU A 457 -3.04 -25.86 -9.65
CA LEU A 457 -3.68 -25.08 -8.57
C LEU A 457 -2.92 -23.81 -8.17
N GLY A 458 -1.82 -23.51 -8.86
CA GLY A 458 -1.05 -22.29 -8.63
C GLY A 458 -1.54 -21.10 -9.46
N THR A 459 -0.66 -20.10 -9.55
CA THR A 459 -0.88 -18.80 -10.20
C THR A 459 -0.60 -18.80 -11.72
N SER A 460 -0.49 -19.97 -12.35
CA SER A 460 -0.20 -20.06 -13.78
C SER A 460 -1.42 -19.69 -14.63
N ALA A 461 -1.18 -19.15 -15.83
CA ALA A 461 -2.23 -19.01 -16.83
C ALA A 461 -2.81 -20.40 -17.20
N GLY A 462 -4.12 -20.47 -17.44
CA GLY A 462 -4.82 -21.75 -17.65
C GLY A 462 -4.78 -22.72 -16.46
N SER A 463 -4.52 -22.25 -15.24
CA SER A 463 -4.71 -23.08 -14.04
C SER A 463 -6.20 -23.38 -13.83
N LEU A 464 -6.50 -24.41 -13.05
CA LEU A 464 -7.88 -24.79 -12.72
C LEU A 464 -8.65 -23.64 -12.07
N LEU A 465 -7.97 -22.85 -11.23
CA LEU A 465 -8.54 -21.68 -10.57
C LEU A 465 -8.78 -20.52 -11.54
N HIS A 466 -7.95 -20.38 -12.56
CA HIS A 466 -8.16 -19.42 -13.64
C HIS A 466 -9.42 -19.78 -14.45
N ILE A 467 -9.54 -21.05 -14.86
CA ILE A 467 -10.70 -21.53 -15.63
C ILE A 467 -11.99 -21.40 -14.81
N ALA A 468 -11.97 -21.83 -13.54
CA ALA A 468 -13.12 -21.71 -12.65
C ALA A 468 -13.57 -20.24 -12.46
N PHE A 469 -12.63 -19.29 -12.44
CA PHE A 469 -12.98 -17.87 -12.38
C PHE A 469 -13.67 -17.39 -13.66
N MET A 470 -13.19 -17.81 -14.83
CA MET A 470 -13.74 -17.39 -16.11
C MET A 470 -15.10 -18.01 -16.42
N GLU A 471 -15.29 -19.30 -16.10
CA GLU A 471 -16.51 -20.04 -16.41
C GLU A 471 -17.60 -19.85 -15.35
N CYS A 472 -17.26 -19.97 -14.06
CA CYS A 472 -18.22 -19.95 -12.95
C CYS A 472 -18.33 -18.57 -12.26
N GLY A 473 -17.42 -17.64 -12.57
CA GLY A 473 -17.37 -16.32 -11.96
C GLY A 473 -16.66 -16.27 -10.60
N HIS A 474 -16.43 -15.04 -10.14
CA HIS A 474 -15.58 -14.74 -9.00
C HIS A 474 -16.09 -15.26 -7.65
N HIS A 475 -17.41 -15.32 -7.42
CA HIS A 475 -17.97 -15.83 -6.17
C HIS A 475 -17.73 -17.33 -5.99
N ILE A 476 -17.96 -18.13 -7.03
CA ILE A 476 -17.73 -19.58 -7.01
C ILE A 476 -16.24 -19.87 -6.95
N ALA A 477 -15.43 -19.15 -7.73
CA ALA A 477 -13.98 -19.26 -7.65
C ALA A 477 -13.47 -18.97 -6.23
N GLY A 478 -13.96 -17.92 -5.57
CA GLY A 478 -13.56 -17.60 -4.19
C GLY A 478 -13.92 -18.70 -3.18
N ARG A 479 -15.11 -19.31 -3.30
CA ARG A 479 -15.51 -20.46 -2.49
C ARG A 479 -14.64 -21.69 -2.78
N LEU A 480 -14.23 -21.90 -4.03
CA LEU A 480 -13.39 -23.03 -4.41
C LEU A 480 -12.05 -23.04 -3.66
N TYR A 481 -11.39 -21.88 -3.51
CA TYR A 481 -10.17 -21.79 -2.69
C TYR A 481 -10.41 -22.29 -1.26
N TYR A 482 -11.50 -21.81 -0.65
CA TYR A 482 -11.87 -22.17 0.72
C TYR A 482 -12.19 -23.66 0.86
N HIS A 483 -13.00 -24.23 -0.04
CA HIS A 483 -13.36 -25.64 0.01
C HIS A 483 -12.15 -26.56 -0.18
N ILE A 484 -11.25 -26.24 -1.11
CA ILE A 484 -10.01 -27.00 -1.33
C ILE A 484 -9.19 -27.03 -0.04
N GLN A 485 -8.93 -25.86 0.55
CA GLN A 485 -8.13 -25.77 1.77
C GLN A 485 -8.75 -26.53 2.93
N LEU A 486 -10.05 -26.36 3.14
CA LEU A 486 -10.71 -26.92 4.29
C LEU A 486 -10.78 -28.47 4.22
N VAL A 487 -11.09 -29.05 3.06
CA VAL A 487 -11.10 -30.53 2.93
C VAL A 487 -9.68 -31.10 2.97
N VAL A 488 -8.74 -30.48 2.23
CA VAL A 488 -7.38 -31.02 2.10
C VAL A 488 -6.58 -30.88 3.39
N ASN A 489 -6.73 -29.77 4.12
CA ASN A 489 -6.02 -29.60 5.39
C ASN A 489 -6.51 -30.60 6.43
N ASN A 490 -7.83 -30.88 6.48
CA ASN A 490 -8.35 -31.94 7.34
C ASN A 490 -7.90 -33.35 6.91
N TRP A 491 -7.75 -33.61 5.62
CA TRP A 491 -7.13 -34.84 5.14
C TRP A 491 -5.65 -34.93 5.53
N LEU A 492 -4.91 -33.83 5.45
CA LEU A 492 -3.51 -33.77 5.86
C LEU A 492 -3.34 -34.05 7.36
N MET A 493 -4.30 -33.68 8.20
CA MET A 493 -4.28 -34.02 9.63
C MET A 493 -4.37 -35.53 9.89
N LEU A 494 -5.01 -36.29 8.99
CA LEU A 494 -5.07 -37.76 9.08
C LEU A 494 -3.78 -38.40 8.57
N GLU A 495 -3.27 -37.92 7.44
CA GLU A 495 -2.12 -38.49 6.74
C GLU A 495 -0.78 -38.10 7.40
N GLY A 496 -0.66 -36.87 7.86
CA GLY A 496 0.59 -36.29 8.37
C GLY A 496 1.59 -35.93 7.26
N HIS A 497 2.42 -34.93 7.56
CA HIS A 497 3.60 -34.60 6.76
C HIS A 497 4.69 -34.03 7.66
N SER A 498 5.92 -34.48 7.44
CA SER A 498 7.11 -34.01 8.15
C SER A 498 8.31 -34.15 7.23
N ILE A 499 9.39 -33.46 7.58
CA ILE A 499 10.71 -33.58 6.97
C ILE A 499 11.74 -33.71 8.09
N GLY A 500 12.67 -34.64 7.96
CA GLY A 500 13.72 -34.90 8.92
C GLY A 500 15.11 -34.84 8.29
N ILE A 501 16.14 -35.03 9.11
CA ILE A 501 17.53 -35.08 8.63
C ILE A 501 17.74 -36.25 7.65
N ALA A 502 17.04 -37.36 7.84
CA ALA A 502 17.13 -38.53 6.97
C ALA A 502 16.78 -38.22 5.51
N ASP A 503 15.85 -37.29 5.26
CA ASP A 503 15.46 -36.88 3.90
C ASP A 503 16.58 -36.10 3.18
N THR A 504 17.60 -35.65 3.91
CA THR A 504 18.77 -34.93 3.36
C THR A 504 19.99 -35.84 3.16
N ILE A 505 19.96 -37.06 3.68
CA ILE A 505 21.07 -38.01 3.57
C ILE A 505 20.95 -38.74 2.24
N ALA A 506 21.98 -38.60 1.40
CA ALA A 506 22.09 -39.31 0.13
C ALA A 506 22.77 -40.68 0.31
N ASP A 507 22.47 -41.60 -0.60
CA ASP A 507 23.10 -42.92 -0.63
C ASP A 507 24.62 -42.81 -0.86
N GLN A 508 25.39 -43.74 -0.29
CA GLN A 508 26.85 -43.75 -0.39
C GLN A 508 27.35 -43.76 -1.85
N GLN A 509 26.67 -44.51 -2.72
CA GLN A 509 26.99 -44.56 -4.16
C GLN A 509 26.83 -43.19 -4.83
N THR A 510 25.76 -42.46 -4.48
CA THR A 510 25.53 -41.11 -4.97
C THR A 510 26.60 -40.16 -4.42
N TYR A 511 26.98 -40.31 -3.16
CA TYR A 511 28.03 -39.50 -2.53
C TYR A 511 29.40 -39.70 -3.20
N ASP A 512 29.77 -40.95 -3.51
CA ASP A 512 31.02 -41.26 -4.21
C ASP A 512 31.00 -40.70 -5.65
N THR A 513 29.84 -40.77 -6.31
CA THR A 513 29.64 -40.15 -7.63
C THR A 513 29.79 -38.63 -7.57
N ILE A 514 29.20 -37.98 -6.55
CA ILE A 514 29.35 -36.54 -6.31
C ILE A 514 30.82 -36.20 -6.09
N ARG A 515 31.53 -36.95 -5.24
CA ARG A 515 32.95 -36.74 -4.95
C ARG A 515 33.82 -36.91 -6.19
N SER A 516 33.56 -37.93 -7.01
CA SER A 516 34.25 -38.17 -8.28
C SER A 516 34.00 -37.03 -9.27
N THR A 517 32.77 -36.54 -9.38
CA THR A 517 32.39 -35.43 -10.26
C THR A 517 33.07 -34.13 -9.83
N ILE A 518 33.07 -33.81 -8.53
CA ILE A 518 33.79 -32.65 -7.98
C ILE A 518 35.30 -32.79 -8.21
N GLY A 519 35.87 -33.99 -8.05
CA GLY A 519 37.28 -34.27 -8.33
C GLY A 519 37.66 -34.00 -9.78
N LYS A 520 36.86 -34.48 -10.73
CA LYS A 520 37.04 -34.21 -12.17
C LYS A 520 36.97 -32.71 -12.47
N ALA A 521 35.98 -32.00 -11.91
CA ALA A 521 35.84 -30.55 -12.11
C ALA A 521 37.05 -29.77 -11.58
N LYS A 522 37.58 -30.14 -10.40
CA LYS A 522 38.81 -29.53 -9.85
C LYS A 522 40.04 -29.75 -10.74
N LEU A 523 40.16 -30.94 -11.34
CA LEU A 523 41.23 -31.22 -12.30
C LEU A 523 41.11 -30.38 -13.57
N GLU A 524 39.89 -30.21 -14.10
CA GLU A 524 39.68 -29.33 -15.26
C GLU A 524 40.01 -27.87 -14.94
N VAL A 525 39.65 -27.37 -13.76
CA VAL A 525 40.04 -26.01 -13.32
C VAL A 525 41.57 -25.88 -13.26
N ASN A 526 42.28 -26.87 -12.70
CA ASN A 526 43.74 -26.83 -12.66
C ASN A 526 44.36 -26.81 -14.07
N LYS A 527 43.83 -27.59 -15.01
CA LYS A 527 44.28 -27.55 -16.42
C LYS A 527 44.07 -26.16 -17.02
N VAL A 528 42.94 -25.50 -16.74
CA VAL A 528 42.67 -24.14 -17.22
C VAL A 528 43.63 -23.12 -16.60
N ILE A 529 43.92 -23.22 -15.28
CA ILE A 529 44.91 -22.37 -14.60
C ILE A 529 46.30 -22.56 -15.21
N GLU A 530 46.71 -23.81 -15.47
CA GLU A 530 47.99 -24.08 -16.15
C GLU A 530 48.03 -23.48 -17.56
N ARG A 531 46.92 -23.53 -18.30
CA ARG A 531 46.82 -22.88 -19.63
C ARG A 531 46.93 -21.36 -19.54
N ALA A 532 46.31 -20.76 -18.53
CA ALA A 532 46.42 -19.33 -18.26
C ALA A 532 47.84 -18.91 -17.87
N HIS A 533 48.51 -19.66 -16.98
CA HIS A 533 49.92 -19.39 -16.61
C HIS A 533 50.91 -19.55 -17.77
N ARG A 534 50.55 -20.31 -18.81
CA ARG A 534 51.35 -20.49 -20.03
C ARG A 534 51.00 -19.49 -21.13
N ASP A 535 50.19 -18.46 -20.85
CA ASP A 535 49.64 -17.51 -21.83
C ASP A 535 49.00 -18.21 -23.05
N SER A 536 48.46 -19.41 -22.84
CA SER A 536 47.83 -20.25 -23.87
C SER A 536 46.29 -20.19 -23.81
N LEU A 537 45.76 -19.24 -23.03
CA LEU A 537 44.35 -18.95 -22.92
C LEU A 537 44.08 -17.70 -23.76
N ASP A 538 43.15 -17.79 -24.71
CA ASP A 538 42.73 -16.64 -25.50
C ASP A 538 41.53 -15.96 -24.82
N PRO A 539 41.49 -14.62 -24.75
CA PRO A 539 40.34 -13.92 -24.20
C PRO A 539 39.13 -14.12 -25.11
N SER A 540 37.99 -14.42 -24.51
CA SER A 540 36.74 -14.44 -25.27
C SER A 540 36.40 -13.02 -25.74
N PRO A 541 35.84 -12.84 -26.96
CA PRO A 541 35.56 -11.50 -27.50
C PRO A 541 34.74 -10.63 -26.53
N GLY A 542 35.26 -9.43 -26.22
CA GLY A 542 34.61 -8.47 -25.33
C GLY A 542 34.88 -8.67 -23.83
N ASN A 543 35.63 -9.71 -23.46
CA ASN A 543 36.08 -9.95 -22.09
C ASN A 543 37.59 -9.77 -22.01
N SER A 544 38.07 -9.33 -20.84
CA SER A 544 39.50 -9.42 -20.52
C SER A 544 39.90 -10.88 -20.34
N LEU A 545 41.20 -11.14 -20.46
CA LEU A 545 41.79 -12.41 -20.05
C LEU A 545 41.58 -12.66 -18.54
#